data_AF-A0A1C3RGW7-F1
#
_entry.id   AF-A0A1C3RGW7-F1
#
_cell.length_a   1.000
_cell.length_b   1.000
_cell.length_c   1.000
_cell.angle_alpha   90.00
_cell.angle_beta   90.00
_cell.angle_gamma   90.00
#
_symmetry.space_group_name_H-M   'P 1'
#
loop_
_entity.id
_entity.type
_entity.pdbx_description
1 polymer ?
#
loop_
_entity_poly.entity_id
_entity_poly.type
_entity_poly.pdbx_seq_one_letter_code
_entity_poly.pdbx_strand_id
1 'polypeptide(L)'
;MIFDTHAFVKKLVVAGMPEAQAEVIANEQTRLIDENLATKHDLKQLEMAMRHDLKQLEQSMTIRTGAMIFALGGFMAAIKFFA
;
A
#
# COMPACT_ATOMS: atom_id res chain seq x y z
N MET A 1 -10.96 7.30 -11.03
CA MET A 1 -11.01 8.26 -12.16
C MET A 1 -11.69 7.56 -13.31
N ILE A 2 -12.46 8.27 -14.12
CA ILE A 2 -13.12 7.71 -15.31
C ILE A 2 -12.49 8.43 -16.50
N PHE A 3 -11.75 7.70 -17.33
CA PHE A 3 -11.22 8.22 -18.59
C PHE A 3 -12.35 8.18 -19.62
N ASP A 4 -12.74 9.35 -20.13
CA ASP A 4 -13.77 9.44 -21.16
C ASP A 4 -13.16 9.24 -22.55
N THR A 5 -13.17 7.98 -22.98
CA THR A 5 -12.64 7.55 -24.28
C THR A 5 -13.30 8.30 -25.44
N HIS A 6 -14.61 8.54 -25.38
CA HIS A 6 -15.36 9.19 -26.46
C HIS A 6 -15.02 10.68 -26.58
N ALA A 7 -14.95 11.40 -25.46
CA ALA A 7 -14.51 12.79 -25.44
C ALA A 7 -13.06 12.94 -25.92
N PHE A 8 -12.21 11.95 -25.63
CA PHE A 8 -10.82 11.92 -26.07
C PHE A 8 -10.69 11.69 -27.59
N VAL A 9 -11.40 10.70 -28.15
CA VAL A 9 -11.47 10.47 -29.61
C VAL A 9 -11.94 11.73 -30.33
N LYS A 10 -13.02 12.36 -29.85
CA LYS A 10 -13.56 13.59 -30.46
C LYS A 10 -12.53 14.71 -30.53
N LYS A 11 -11.72 14.88 -29.47
CA LYS A 11 -10.65 15.89 -29.46
C LYS A 11 -9.56 15.60 -30.49
N LEU A 12 -9.16 14.34 -30.65
CA LEU A 12 -8.17 13.93 -31.64
C LEU A 12 -8.68 14.14 -33.07
N VAL A 13 -9.94 13.79 -33.34
CA VAL A 13 -10.56 14.01 -34.65
C VAL A 13 -10.67 15.49 -34.99
N VAL A 14 -11.10 16.33 -34.04
CA VAL A 14 -11.14 17.80 -34.21
C VAL A 14 -9.74 18.37 -34.47
N ALA A 15 -8.69 17.75 -33.93
CA ALA A 15 -7.30 18.13 -34.20
C ALA A 15 -6.77 17.63 -35.56
N GLY A 16 -7.61 16.97 -36.37
CA GLY A 16 -7.26 16.50 -37.72
C GLY A 16 -6.76 15.05 -37.78
N MET A 17 -6.85 14.29 -36.69
CA MET A 17 -6.52 12.86 -36.70
C MET A 17 -7.65 12.04 -37.37
N PRO A 18 -7.34 11.06 -38.22
CA PRO A 18 -8.33 10.11 -38.70
C PRO A 18 -9.02 9.35 -37.56
N GLU A 19 -10.33 9.18 -37.65
CA GLU A 19 -11.16 8.57 -36.58
C GLU A 19 -10.66 7.18 -36.18
N ALA A 20 -10.36 6.31 -37.15
CA ALA A 20 -9.81 4.97 -36.88
C ALA A 20 -8.49 5.03 -36.09
N GLN A 21 -7.65 6.04 -36.34
CA GLN A 21 -6.40 6.21 -35.58
C GLN A 21 -6.66 6.75 -34.18
N ALA A 22 -7.60 7.69 -34.05
CA ALA A 22 -8.00 8.25 -32.76
C ALA A 22 -8.59 7.18 -31.82
N GLU A 23 -9.41 6.27 -32.36
CA GLU A 23 -9.97 5.15 -31.60
C GLU A 23 -8.89 4.19 -31.09
N VAL A 24 -7.92 3.81 -31.94
CA VAL A 24 -6.82 2.94 -31.54
C VAL A 24 -6.02 3.57 -30.41
N ILE A 25 -5.66 4.85 -30.53
CA ILE A 25 -4.90 5.56 -29.49
C ILE A 25 -5.71 5.65 -28.19
N ALA A 26 -7.00 5.98 -28.26
CA ALA A 26 -7.85 6.08 -27.08
C ALA A 26 -8.01 4.74 -26.34
N ASN A 27 -8.13 3.64 -27.07
CA ASN A 27 -8.24 2.29 -26.52
C ASN A 27 -6.94 1.86 -25.85
N GLU A 28 -5.80 2.04 -26.50
CA GLU A 28 -4.49 1.73 -25.93
C GLU A 28 -4.21 2.57 -24.67
N GLN A 29 -4.60 3.84 -24.67
CA GLN A 29 -4.40 4.73 -23.53
C GLN A 29 -5.28 4.34 -22.35
N THR A 30 -6.52 3.89 -22.61
CA THR A 30 -7.39 3.30 -21.58
C THR A 30 -6.73 2.05 -20.99
N ARG A 31 -6.21 1.15 -21.84
CA ARG A 31 -5.53 -0.07 -21.39
C ARG A 31 -4.31 0.25 -20.51
N LEU A 32 -3.47 1.20 -20.92
CA LEU A 32 -2.28 1.62 -20.17
C LEU A 32 -2.60 2.26 -18.82
N ILE A 33 -3.71 3.02 -18.76
CA ILE A 33 -4.23 3.59 -17.52
C ILE A 33 -4.66 2.44 -16.60
N ASP A 34 -5.46 1.49 -17.09
CA ASP A 34 -5.94 0.36 -16.29
C ASP A 34 -4.81 -0.58 -15.83
N GLU A 35 -3.79 -0.83 -16.65
CA GLU A 35 -2.68 -1.74 -16.33
C GLU A 35 -1.73 -1.20 -15.26
N ASN A 36 -1.54 0.12 -15.17
CA ASN A 36 -0.55 0.74 -14.27
C ASN A 36 -1.15 1.33 -12.99
N LEU A 37 -2.47 1.27 -12.83
CA LEU A 37 -3.17 1.82 -11.67
C LEU A 37 -3.36 0.73 -10.61
N ALA A 38 -2.73 0.92 -9.45
CA ALA A 38 -3.08 0.14 -8.26
C ALA A 38 -4.57 0.28 -7.99
N THR A 39 -5.27 -0.85 -7.93
CA THR A 39 -6.70 -0.85 -7.67
C THR A 39 -6.97 -0.49 -6.22
N LYS A 40 -8.21 -0.05 -5.92
CA LYS A 40 -8.64 0.15 -4.51
C LYS A 40 -8.47 -1.11 -3.67
N HIS A 41 -8.57 -2.28 -4.31
CA HIS A 41 -8.39 -3.57 -3.66
C HIS A 41 -6.93 -3.77 -3.26
N ASP A 42 -5.99 -3.48 -4.17
CA ASP A 42 -4.55 -3.58 -3.91
C ASP A 42 -4.12 -2.64 -2.78
N LEU A 43 -4.64 -1.40 -2.78
CA LEU A 43 -4.39 -0.45 -1.70
C LEU A 43 -4.92 -0.95 -0.35
N LYS A 44 -6.11 -1.57 -0.33
CA LYS A 44 -6.67 -2.16 0.88
C LYS A 44 -5.86 -3.36 1.38
N GLN A 45 -5.36 -4.19 0.46
CA GLN A 45 -4.46 -5.29 0.83
C GLN A 45 -3.17 -4.76 1.44
N LEU A 46 -2.56 -3.74 0.83
CA LEU A 46 -1.36 -3.10 1.36
C LEU A 46 -1.58 -2.49 2.75
N GLU A 47 -2.72 -1.81 2.96
CA GLU A 47 -3.09 -1.27 4.27
C GLU A 47 -3.23 -2.38 5.33
N MET A 48 -3.87 -3.49 4.98
CA MET A 48 -4.03 -4.63 5.90
C MET A 48 -2.68 -5.26 6.25
N ALA A 49 -1.80 -5.46 5.25
CA ALA A 49 -0.46 -5.98 5.47
C ALA A 49 0.34 -5.05 6.41
N MET A 50 0.34 -3.74 6.14
CA MET A 50 1.04 -2.77 6.97
C MET A 50 0.51 -2.73 8.41
N ARG A 51 -0.82 -2.75 8.60
CA ARG A 51 -1.42 -2.80 9.95
C ARG A 51 -1.03 -4.07 10.70
N HIS A 52 -0.96 -5.20 10.01
CA HIS A 52 -0.54 -6.46 10.58
C HIS A 52 0.92 -6.40 11.03
N ASP A 53 1.81 -5.91 10.17
CA ASP A 53 3.25 -5.82 10.48
C ASP A 53 3.53 -4.87 11.64
N LEU A 54 2.81 -3.73 11.69
CA LEU A 54 2.87 -2.81 12.83
C LEU A 54 2.43 -3.50 14.13
N LYS A 55 1.33 -4.25 14.11
CA LYS A 55 0.84 -4.98 15.28
C LYS A 55 1.84 -6.05 15.74
N GLN A 56 2.48 -6.76 14.82
CA GLN A 56 3.52 -7.72 15.15
C GLN A 56 4.73 -7.04 15.79
N LEU A 57 5.15 -5.90 15.25
CA LEU A 57 6.25 -5.13 15.79
C LEU A 57 5.93 -4.65 17.22
N GLU A 58 4.75 -4.09 17.46
CA GLU A 58 4.29 -3.67 18.78
C GLU A 58 4.31 -4.83 19.78
N GLN A 59 3.75 -5.99 19.41
CA GLN A 59 3.76 -7.18 20.26
C GLN A 59 5.18 -7.64 20.61
N SER A 60 6.07 -7.68 19.62
CA SER A 60 7.47 -8.09 19.84
C SER A 60 8.19 -7.14 20.81
N MET A 61 7.93 -5.84 20.68
CA MET A 61 8.47 -4.80 21.56
C MET A 61 7.92 -4.92 22.97
N THR A 62 6.61 -5.14 23.15
CA THR A 62 5.98 -5.35 24.45
C THR A 62 6.57 -6.57 25.15
N ILE A 63 6.68 -7.71 24.45
CA ILE A 63 7.24 -8.95 25.01
C ILE A 63 8.69 -8.75 25.41
N ARG A 64 9.51 -8.17 24.53
CA ARG A 64 10.93 -7.91 24.81
C ARG A 64 11.10 -6.97 25.99
N THR A 65 10.31 -5.90 26.07
CA THR A 65 10.39 -4.93 27.16
C THR A 65 9.91 -5.53 28.48
N GLY A 66 8.81 -6.29 28.47
CA GLY A 66 8.35 -7.04 29.63
C GLY A 66 9.41 -8.01 30.14
N ALA A 67 10.02 -8.81 29.26
CA ALA A 67 11.08 -9.74 29.61
C ALA A 67 12.30 -9.04 30.24
N MET A 68 12.70 -7.87 29.72
CA MET A 68 13.77 -7.06 30.32
C MET A 68 13.41 -6.58 31.73
N ILE A 69 12.18 -6.09 31.95
CA ILE A 69 11.72 -5.65 33.27
C ILE A 69 11.72 -6.81 34.27
N PHE A 70 11.21 -7.98 33.85
CA PHE A 70 11.23 -9.20 34.69
C PHE A 70 12.66 -9.64 35.02
N ALA A 71 13.58 -9.62 34.05
CA ALA A 71 14.97 -9.98 34.26
C ALA A 71 15.67 -9.01 35.24
N LEU A 72 15.46 -7.71 35.09
CA LEU A 72 15.99 -6.69 35.99
C LEU A 72 15.44 -6.86 37.42
N GLY A 73 14.14 -7.11 37.56
CA GLY A 73 13.51 -7.37 38.86
C GLY A 73 14.05 -8.62 39.55
N GLY A 74 14.22 -9.71 38.80
CA GLY A 74 14.84 -10.95 39.30
C GLY A 74 16.28 -10.75 39.73
N PHE A 75 17.07 -10.00 38.95
CA PHE A 75 18.45 -9.66 39.30
C PHE A 75 18.54 -8.83 40.59
N MET A 76 17.68 -7.81 40.75
CA MET A 76 17.62 -7.03 42.00
C MET A 76 17.23 -7.89 43.21
N ALA A 77 16.26 -8.80 43.06
CA ALA A 77 15.86 -9.69 44.14
C ALA A 77 16.99 -10.64 44.55
N ALA A 78 17.75 -11.16 43.57
CA ALA A 78 18.91 -12.00 43.82
C ALA A 78 20.01 -11.24 44.59
N ILE A 79 20.33 -9.99 44.20
CA ILE A 79 21.29 -9.17 44.94
C ILE A 79 20.87 -9.01 46.40
N LYS A 80 19.59 -8.72 46.68
CA LYS A 80 19.09 -8.53 48.05
C LYS A 80 19.11 -9.81 48.89
N PHE A 81 19.05 -10.99 48.28
CA PHE A 81 19.04 -12.27 49.00
C PHE A 81 20.45 -12.81 49.29
N PHE A 82 21.43 -12.46 48.46
CA PHE A 82 22.82 -12.94 48.57
C PHE A 82 23.81 -11.90 49.13
N ALA A 83 23.43 -10.63 49.24
CA ALA A 83 24.18 -9.57 49.93
C ALA A 83 23.66 -9.37 51.36
#